data_AF-C5LMS6-F1
#
_entry.id   AF-C5LMS6-F1
#
_cell.length_a   1.000
_cell.length_b   1.000
_cell.length_c   1.000
_cell.angle_alpha   90.00
_cell.angle_beta   90.00
_cell.angle_gamma   90.00
#
_symmetry.space_group_name_H-M   'P 1'
#
loop_
_entity.id
_entity.type
_entity.pdbx_description
1 polymer ?
#
loop_
_entity_poly.entity_id
_entity_poly.type
_entity_poly.pdbx_seq_one_letter_code
_entity_poly.pdbx_strand_id
1 'polypeptide(L)'
;MSMVEEARDHFSPDYLVAALELSQAAACFQSASLNDQAAKAWLKAAELRKTNLRDFQGAARNFESAGQLMHNPEHYKSAADSYLAAGKADQAARAWTRVAGILAKTDPEGATDAYRKVVDIYRADGDVKHGGNAYALEALRVYQDWLLSRHELEKWLEASKESSTLLEAAGLYASTHKELLARVNGFLASEEMAAGEGMVIAYRNNDAEALQDAVNKNCVKFLPIEIVKIAKSLKVAELPSPSPSPGGNPGPENDATDAAEPTPEGLGALLL
;
A
#
# COMPACT_ATOMS: atom_id res chain seq x y z
N MET A 1 -30.55 22.11 -58.43
CA MET A 1 -29.64 21.37 -57.53
C MET A 1 -29.36 22.25 -56.30
N SER A 2 -30.41 22.72 -55.60
CA SER A 2 -30.25 23.75 -54.54
C SER A 2 -31.35 23.75 -53.47
N MET A 3 -32.03 22.62 -53.23
CA MET A 3 -32.97 22.50 -52.08
C MET A 3 -32.87 21.15 -51.35
N VAL A 4 -32.08 20.21 -51.86
CA VAL A 4 -31.89 18.88 -51.24
C VAL A 4 -30.63 18.84 -50.37
N GLU A 5 -29.67 19.74 -50.60
CA GLU A 5 -28.46 19.86 -49.77
C GLU A 5 -28.73 20.62 -48.46
N GLU A 6 -29.60 21.63 -48.45
CA GLU A 6 -29.98 22.38 -47.24
C GLU A 6 -30.84 21.59 -46.25
N ALA A 7 -31.55 20.56 -46.71
CA ALA A 7 -32.38 19.71 -45.84
C ALA A 7 -31.58 18.61 -45.11
N ARG A 8 -30.30 18.42 -45.47
CA ARG A 8 -29.47 17.33 -44.94
C ARG A 8 -28.81 17.67 -43.60
N ASP A 9 -28.76 18.96 -43.24
CA ASP A 9 -28.13 19.45 -42.00
C ASP A 9 -29.09 19.56 -40.81
N HIS A 10 -30.36 19.13 -40.96
CA HIS A 10 -31.39 19.19 -39.90
C HIS A 10 -31.83 17.83 -39.34
N PHE A 11 -31.11 16.74 -39.63
CA PHE A 11 -31.45 15.39 -39.15
C PHE A 11 -30.36 14.75 -38.28
N SER A 12 -29.53 15.55 -37.61
CA SER A 12 -28.66 15.04 -36.55
C SER A 12 -29.43 15.04 -35.22
N PRO A 13 -29.43 13.92 -34.46
CA PRO A 13 -30.03 13.91 -33.13
C PRO A 13 -29.36 14.96 -32.23
N ASP A 14 -30.16 15.76 -31.53
CA ASP A 14 -29.64 16.71 -30.55
C ASP A 14 -29.23 15.97 -29.28
N TYR A 15 -28.00 15.45 -29.29
CA TYR A 15 -27.43 14.70 -28.18
C TYR A 15 -27.18 15.58 -26.94
N LEU A 16 -27.02 16.89 -27.12
CA LEU A 16 -26.81 17.82 -26.01
C LEU A 16 -28.10 17.98 -25.21
N VAL A 17 -29.20 18.28 -25.90
CA VAL A 17 -30.52 18.35 -25.27
C VAL A 17 -30.91 17.00 -24.69
N ALA A 18 -30.72 15.90 -25.43
CA ALA A 18 -31.03 14.56 -24.92
C ALA A 18 -30.26 14.23 -23.63
N ALA A 19 -28.96 14.54 -23.57
CA ALA A 19 -28.16 14.31 -22.37
C ALA A 19 -28.58 15.21 -21.19
N LEU A 20 -28.99 16.45 -21.45
CA LEU A 20 -29.50 17.37 -20.45
C LEU A 20 -30.82 16.86 -19.86
N GLU A 21 -31.78 16.51 -20.72
CA GLU A 21 -33.10 16.00 -20.32
C GLU A 21 -32.99 14.67 -19.55
N LEU A 22 -32.10 13.76 -19.98
CA LEU A 22 -31.85 12.52 -19.24
C LEU A 22 -31.26 12.78 -17.86
N SER A 23 -30.38 13.78 -17.73
CA SER A 23 -29.80 14.17 -16.43
C SER A 23 -30.87 14.79 -15.51
N GLN A 24 -31.77 15.60 -16.06
CA GLN A 24 -32.90 16.16 -15.32
C GLN A 24 -33.90 15.08 -14.89
N ALA A 25 -34.26 14.17 -15.80
CA ALA A 25 -35.11 13.03 -15.51
C ALA A 25 -34.51 12.14 -14.40
N ALA A 26 -33.19 11.91 -14.42
CA ALA A 26 -32.49 11.17 -13.38
C ALA A 26 -32.63 11.84 -12.01
N ALA A 27 -32.50 13.17 -11.93
CA ALA A 27 -32.73 13.93 -10.70
C ALA A 27 -34.18 13.82 -10.21
N CYS A 28 -35.17 13.84 -11.11
CA CYS A 28 -36.58 13.63 -10.76
C CYS A 28 -36.86 12.19 -10.26
N PHE A 29 -36.28 11.17 -10.88
CA PHE A 29 -36.40 9.80 -10.38
C PHE A 29 -35.76 9.64 -9.01
N GLN A 30 -34.62 10.28 -8.79
CA GLN A 30 -33.93 10.25 -7.50
C GLN A 30 -34.75 10.93 -6.40
N SER A 31 -35.37 12.09 -6.67
CA SER A 31 -36.24 12.76 -5.69
C SER A 31 -37.50 11.93 -5.37
N ALA A 32 -37.95 11.11 -6.32
CA ALA A 32 -39.03 10.14 -6.13
C ALA A 32 -38.57 8.81 -5.49
N SER A 33 -37.30 8.68 -5.07
CA SER A 33 -36.71 7.45 -4.52
C SER A 33 -36.71 6.24 -5.48
N LEU A 34 -36.83 6.49 -6.79
CA LEU A 34 -36.77 5.48 -7.83
C LEU A 34 -35.32 5.29 -8.31
N ASN A 35 -34.46 4.81 -7.40
CA ASN A 35 -33.00 4.77 -7.60
C ASN A 35 -32.55 3.97 -8.82
N ASP A 36 -33.21 2.84 -9.13
CA ASP A 36 -32.89 2.03 -10.32
C ASP A 36 -33.13 2.79 -11.62
N GLN A 37 -34.21 3.58 -11.68
CA GLN A 37 -34.57 4.37 -12.85
C GLN A 37 -33.66 5.60 -12.97
N ALA A 38 -33.35 6.24 -11.83
CA ALA A 38 -32.39 7.33 -11.76
C ALA A 38 -31.01 6.88 -12.27
N ALA A 39 -30.50 5.74 -11.80
CA ALA A 39 -29.22 5.20 -12.24
C ALA A 39 -29.19 4.91 -13.75
N LYS A 40 -30.24 4.27 -14.30
CA LYS A 40 -30.35 4.02 -15.75
C LYS A 40 -30.33 5.32 -16.56
N ALA A 41 -31.04 6.35 -16.10
CA ALA A 41 -31.07 7.65 -16.76
C ALA A 41 -29.70 8.35 -16.70
N TRP A 42 -29.01 8.32 -15.54
CA TRP A 42 -27.64 8.81 -15.39
C TRP A 42 -26.66 8.12 -16.32
N LEU A 43 -26.68 6.78 -16.38
CA LEU A 43 -25.80 6.00 -17.26
C LEU A 43 -26.04 6.32 -18.73
N LYS A 44 -27.31 6.43 -19.16
CA LYS A 44 -27.64 6.78 -20.54
C LYS A 44 -27.16 8.19 -20.89
N ALA A 45 -27.32 9.14 -19.97
CA ALA A 45 -26.78 10.49 -20.16
C ALA A 45 -25.25 10.50 -20.21
N ALA A 46 -24.58 9.69 -19.38
CA ALA A 46 -23.13 9.57 -19.36
C ALA A 46 -22.58 9.03 -20.68
N GLU A 47 -23.17 7.95 -21.21
CA GLU A 47 -22.76 7.36 -22.49
C GLU A 47 -22.92 8.37 -23.64
N LEU A 48 -24.07 9.04 -23.75
CA LEU A 48 -24.26 10.07 -24.79
C LEU A 48 -23.22 11.20 -24.70
N ARG A 49 -22.90 11.66 -23.49
CA ARG A 49 -21.86 12.67 -23.27
C ARG A 49 -20.49 12.17 -23.72
N LYS A 50 -20.14 10.93 -23.37
CA LYS A 50 -18.85 10.31 -23.71
C LYS A 50 -18.69 10.06 -25.20
N THR A 51 -19.67 9.40 -25.84
CA THR A 51 -19.52 8.92 -27.23
C THR A 51 -19.89 9.96 -28.27
N ASN A 52 -20.98 10.71 -28.06
CA ASN A 52 -21.52 11.61 -29.08
C ASN A 52 -21.03 13.04 -28.90
N LEU A 53 -20.94 13.52 -27.66
CA LEU A 53 -20.54 14.90 -27.38
C LEU A 53 -19.03 15.05 -27.08
N ARG A 54 -18.34 13.94 -26.78
CA ARG A 54 -16.96 13.92 -26.26
C ARG A 54 -16.78 14.81 -25.01
N ASP A 55 -17.87 15.00 -24.25
CA ASP A 55 -17.88 15.68 -22.96
C ASP A 55 -17.53 14.68 -21.86
N PHE A 56 -16.25 14.37 -21.75
CA PHE A 56 -15.75 13.38 -20.79
C PHE A 56 -15.95 13.81 -19.34
N GLN A 57 -15.87 15.10 -19.05
CA GLN A 57 -16.08 15.61 -17.69
C GLN A 57 -17.55 15.49 -17.27
N GLY A 58 -18.49 15.84 -18.14
CA GLY A 58 -19.91 15.64 -17.87
C GLY A 58 -20.30 14.16 -17.82
N ALA A 59 -19.70 13.32 -18.67
CA ALA A 59 -19.88 11.87 -18.60
C ALA A 59 -19.43 11.30 -17.25
N ALA A 60 -18.24 11.68 -16.79
CA ALA A 60 -17.68 11.22 -15.53
C ALA A 60 -18.59 11.53 -14.33
N ARG A 61 -19.11 12.76 -14.25
CA ARG A 61 -20.07 13.17 -13.20
C ARG A 61 -21.32 12.32 -13.20
N ASN A 62 -21.89 12.05 -14.38
CA ASN A 62 -23.08 11.23 -14.51
C ASN A 62 -22.82 9.76 -14.13
N PHE A 63 -21.65 9.21 -14.48
CA PHE A 63 -21.22 7.88 -14.01
C PHE A 63 -21.06 7.85 -12.47
N GLU A 64 -20.47 8.88 -11.85
CA GLU A 64 -20.36 8.96 -10.38
C GLU A 64 -21.73 9.02 -9.72
N SER A 65 -22.68 9.78 -10.27
CA SER A 65 -24.06 9.84 -9.75
C SER A 65 -24.72 8.46 -9.79
N ALA A 66 -24.56 7.72 -10.88
CA ALA A 66 -25.04 6.33 -10.96
C ALA A 66 -24.32 5.40 -9.97
N GLY A 67 -22.99 5.51 -9.85
CA GLY A 67 -22.18 4.73 -8.92
C GLY A 67 -22.56 4.96 -7.47
N GLN A 68 -22.87 6.20 -7.10
CA GLN A 68 -23.31 6.55 -5.75
C GLN A 68 -24.67 5.96 -5.40
N LEU A 69 -25.61 5.96 -6.34
CA LEU A 69 -26.95 5.40 -6.14
C LEU A 69 -26.94 3.88 -6.03
N MET A 70 -26.15 3.21 -6.88
CA MET A 70 -26.14 1.75 -6.98
C MET A 70 -25.06 1.08 -6.11
N HIS A 71 -24.16 1.86 -5.51
CA HIS A 71 -22.98 1.37 -4.81
C HIS A 71 -22.15 0.37 -5.66
N ASN A 72 -22.05 0.64 -6.97
CA ASN A 72 -21.44 -0.27 -7.94
C ASN A 72 -20.05 0.23 -8.36
N PRO A 73 -18.98 -0.55 -8.15
CA PRO A 73 -17.61 -0.15 -8.48
C PRO A 73 -17.40 0.10 -9.98
N GLU A 74 -18.10 -0.61 -10.87
CA GLU A 74 -17.92 -0.48 -12.33
C GLU A 74 -18.30 0.90 -12.86
N HIS A 75 -19.29 1.55 -12.23
CA HIS A 75 -19.68 2.91 -12.58
C HIS A 75 -18.61 3.92 -12.14
N TYR A 76 -17.98 3.72 -10.98
CA TYR A 76 -16.85 4.55 -10.55
C TYR A 76 -15.60 4.33 -11.42
N LYS A 77 -15.33 3.10 -11.89
CA LYS A 77 -14.27 2.84 -12.87
C LYS A 77 -14.52 3.60 -14.18
N SER A 78 -15.75 3.53 -14.69
CA SER A 78 -16.17 4.28 -15.90
C SER A 78 -16.06 5.80 -15.73
N ALA A 79 -16.37 6.30 -14.53
CA ALA A 79 -16.16 7.70 -14.19
C ALA A 79 -14.68 8.07 -14.18
N ALA A 80 -13.83 7.23 -13.57
CA ALA A 80 -12.39 7.45 -13.51
C ALA A 80 -11.76 7.50 -14.91
N ASP A 81 -12.11 6.57 -15.80
CA ASP A 81 -11.64 6.56 -17.19
C ASP A 81 -12.02 7.85 -17.93
N SER A 82 -13.24 8.34 -17.68
CA SER A 82 -13.74 9.58 -18.26
C SER A 82 -13.01 10.80 -17.68
N TYR A 83 -12.70 10.81 -16.37
CA TYR A 83 -11.89 11.85 -15.75
C TYR A 83 -10.46 11.86 -16.28
N LEU A 84 -9.83 10.70 -16.49
CA LEU A 84 -8.50 10.61 -17.10
C LEU A 84 -8.50 11.15 -18.54
N ALA A 85 -9.51 10.79 -19.33
CA ALA A 85 -9.69 11.34 -20.68
C ALA A 85 -9.87 12.87 -20.69
N ALA A 86 -10.41 13.44 -19.60
CA ALA A 86 -10.55 14.88 -19.40
C ALA A 86 -9.31 15.55 -18.76
N GLY A 87 -8.22 14.82 -18.51
CA GLY A 87 -7.04 15.34 -17.82
C GLY A 87 -7.28 15.69 -16.35
N LYS A 88 -8.22 15.01 -15.69
CA LYS A 88 -8.61 15.23 -14.28
C LYS A 88 -8.14 14.07 -13.39
N ALA A 89 -6.83 13.87 -13.29
CA ALA A 89 -6.23 12.76 -12.54
C ALA A 89 -6.68 12.70 -11.07
N ASP A 90 -6.75 13.82 -10.36
CA ASP A 90 -7.22 13.85 -8.96
C ASP A 90 -8.66 13.32 -8.81
N GLN A 91 -9.55 13.66 -9.74
CA GLN A 91 -10.94 13.18 -9.71
C GLN A 91 -11.01 11.69 -10.06
N ALA A 92 -10.18 11.23 -11.00
CA ALA A 92 -10.07 9.81 -11.32
C ALA A 92 -9.53 8.99 -10.15
N ALA A 93 -8.49 9.47 -9.47
CA ALA A 93 -7.92 8.84 -8.28
C ALA A 93 -8.96 8.72 -7.16
N ARG A 94 -9.72 9.79 -6.88
CA ARG A 94 -10.83 9.75 -5.89
C ARG A 94 -11.90 8.72 -6.26
N ALA A 95 -12.24 8.59 -7.55
CA ALA A 95 -13.20 7.59 -8.00
C ALA A 95 -12.65 6.16 -7.76
N TRP A 96 -11.38 5.90 -8.04
CA TRP A 96 -10.72 4.63 -7.71
C TRP A 96 -10.62 4.37 -6.20
N THR A 97 -10.44 5.39 -5.37
CA THR A 97 -10.52 5.23 -3.89
C THR A 97 -11.91 4.77 -3.45
N ARG A 98 -12.98 5.24 -4.11
CA ARG A 98 -14.34 4.73 -3.84
C ARG A 98 -14.49 3.27 -4.30
N VAL A 99 -13.92 2.89 -5.45
CA VAL A 99 -13.87 1.48 -5.89
C VAL A 99 -13.20 0.62 -4.83
N ALA A 100 -12.02 1.01 -4.35
CA ALA A 100 -11.30 0.28 -3.31
C ALA A 100 -12.15 0.13 -2.03
N GLY A 101 -12.82 1.19 -1.60
CA GLY A 101 -13.69 1.16 -0.42
C GLY A 101 -14.90 0.22 -0.55
N ILE A 102 -15.50 0.12 -1.74
CA ILE A 102 -16.60 -0.82 -2.01
C ILE A 102 -16.10 -2.26 -2.01
N LEU A 103 -14.95 -2.51 -2.63
CA LEU A 103 -14.37 -3.85 -2.77
C LEU A 103 -13.74 -4.36 -1.46
N ALA A 104 -13.30 -3.47 -0.56
CA ALA A 104 -12.49 -3.83 0.62
C ALA A 104 -13.05 -5.00 1.46
N LYS A 105 -14.38 -5.16 1.54
CA LYS A 105 -15.03 -6.24 2.30
C LYS A 105 -15.36 -7.48 1.46
N THR A 106 -15.63 -7.29 0.17
CA THR A 106 -16.21 -8.33 -0.70
C THR A 106 -15.17 -8.97 -1.62
N ASP A 107 -14.19 -8.20 -2.04
CA ASP A 107 -13.09 -8.59 -2.90
C ASP A 107 -11.81 -7.83 -2.49
N PRO A 108 -11.08 -8.33 -1.48
CA PRO A 108 -9.89 -7.66 -0.99
C PRO A 108 -8.73 -7.61 -2.00
N GLU A 109 -8.68 -8.56 -2.95
CA GLU A 109 -7.68 -8.54 -4.02
C GLU A 109 -7.99 -7.41 -5.00
N GLY A 110 -9.25 -7.30 -5.45
CA GLY A 110 -9.69 -6.17 -6.27
C GLY A 110 -9.55 -4.81 -5.57
N ALA A 111 -9.72 -4.76 -4.24
CA ALA A 111 -9.44 -3.55 -3.46
C ALA A 111 -7.94 -3.20 -3.45
N THR A 112 -7.07 -4.21 -3.34
CA THR A 112 -5.61 -4.04 -3.42
C THR A 112 -5.21 -3.48 -4.78
N ASP A 113 -5.77 -4.02 -5.86
CA ASP A 113 -5.55 -3.52 -7.22
C ASP A 113 -6.07 -2.10 -7.40
N ALA A 114 -7.23 -1.78 -6.82
CA ALA A 114 -7.80 -0.43 -6.86
C ALA A 114 -6.92 0.59 -6.12
N TYR A 115 -6.40 0.27 -4.94
CA TYR A 115 -5.45 1.14 -4.24
C TYR A 115 -4.14 1.31 -5.00
N ARG A 116 -3.60 0.23 -5.60
CA ARG A 116 -2.43 0.32 -6.48
C ARG A 116 -2.71 1.24 -7.67
N LYS A 117 -3.91 1.16 -8.26
CA LYS A 117 -4.31 2.03 -9.38
C LYS A 117 -4.32 3.51 -9.03
N VAL A 118 -4.70 3.87 -7.80
CA VAL A 118 -4.65 5.26 -7.30
C VAL A 118 -3.20 5.78 -7.30
N VAL A 119 -2.25 4.96 -6.82
CA VAL A 119 -0.82 5.28 -6.85
C VAL A 119 -0.35 5.54 -8.29
N ASP A 120 -0.70 4.64 -9.21
CA ASP A 120 -0.27 4.73 -10.61
C ASP A 120 -0.80 6.00 -11.29
N ILE A 121 -2.05 6.40 -10.99
CA ILE A 121 -2.64 7.62 -11.55
C ILE A 121 -1.85 8.85 -11.11
N TYR A 122 -1.60 9.01 -9.81
CA TYR A 122 -0.87 10.18 -9.32
C TYR A 122 0.59 10.19 -9.75
N ARG A 123 1.23 9.01 -9.88
CA ARG A 123 2.57 8.91 -10.45
C ARG A 123 2.60 9.37 -11.91
N ALA A 124 1.59 9.01 -12.70
CA ALA A 124 1.53 9.38 -14.11
C ALA A 124 1.20 10.87 -14.32
N ASP A 125 0.43 11.49 -13.41
CA ASP A 125 0.04 12.90 -13.48
C ASP A 125 1.16 13.85 -13.00
N GLY A 126 1.97 13.42 -12.04
CA GLY A 126 2.99 14.24 -11.40
C GLY A 126 4.29 14.40 -12.19
N ASP A 127 4.77 15.64 -12.34
CA ASP A 127 6.19 15.88 -12.62
C ASP A 127 7.00 15.64 -11.34
N VAL A 128 7.90 14.64 -11.40
CA VAL A 128 8.81 14.21 -10.33
C VAL A 128 9.58 15.38 -9.72
N LYS A 129 9.82 16.45 -10.49
CA LYS A 129 10.63 17.61 -10.07
C LYS A 129 9.85 18.75 -9.42
N HIS A 130 8.51 18.79 -9.53
CA HIS A 130 7.70 19.98 -9.16
C HIS A 130 6.57 19.70 -8.15
N GLY A 131 6.71 18.68 -7.32
CA GLY A 131 5.74 18.40 -6.23
C GLY A 131 4.60 17.46 -6.60
N GLY A 132 4.56 16.92 -7.83
CA GLY A 132 3.61 15.88 -8.25
C GLY A 132 3.73 14.58 -7.44
N ASN A 133 4.91 14.32 -6.87
CA ASN A 133 5.15 13.16 -6.02
C ASN A 133 4.41 13.18 -4.68
N ALA A 134 3.92 14.33 -4.20
CA ALA A 134 3.24 14.40 -2.92
C ALA A 134 1.94 13.57 -2.90
N TYR A 135 1.14 13.64 -3.96
CA TYR A 135 -0.10 12.85 -4.06
C TYR A 135 0.18 11.36 -4.26
N ALA A 136 1.21 11.01 -5.04
CA ALA A 136 1.63 9.62 -5.21
C ALA A 136 2.17 9.01 -3.90
N LEU A 137 2.91 9.78 -3.10
CA LEU A 137 3.40 9.39 -1.78
C LEU A 137 2.24 9.18 -0.79
N GLU A 138 1.26 10.08 -0.76
CA GLU A 138 0.09 9.90 0.10
C GLU A 138 -0.74 8.68 -0.32
N ALA A 139 -0.92 8.47 -1.64
CA ALA A 139 -1.57 7.26 -2.15
C ALA A 139 -0.80 5.99 -1.77
N LEU A 140 0.55 6.01 -1.85
CA LEU A 140 1.40 4.90 -1.43
C LEU A 140 1.25 4.62 0.07
N ARG A 141 1.16 5.66 0.90
CA ARG A 141 0.93 5.53 2.34
C ARG A 141 -0.39 4.82 2.63
N VAL A 142 -1.48 5.24 1.96
CA VAL A 142 -2.80 4.58 2.11
C VAL A 142 -2.74 3.12 1.64
N TYR A 143 -2.06 2.84 0.52
CA TYR A 143 -1.87 1.49 0.02
C TYR A 143 -1.05 0.62 1.00
N GLN A 144 0.01 1.17 1.59
CA GLN A 144 0.79 0.52 2.63
C GLN A 144 -0.06 0.19 3.87
N ASP A 145 -0.84 1.16 4.37
CA ASP A 145 -1.73 0.96 5.51
C ASP A 145 -2.76 -0.17 5.23
N TRP A 146 -3.29 -0.23 4.00
CA TRP A 146 -4.16 -1.32 3.54
C TRP A 146 -3.45 -2.68 3.57
N LEU A 147 -2.25 -2.79 3.01
CA LEU A 147 -1.46 -4.03 3.00
C LEU A 147 -1.10 -4.50 4.41
N LEU A 148 -0.75 -3.58 5.31
CA LEU A 148 -0.50 -3.89 6.72
C LEU A 148 -1.73 -4.48 7.40
N SER A 149 -2.91 -3.89 7.17
CA SER A 149 -4.17 -4.39 7.74
C SER A 149 -4.50 -5.82 7.31
N ARG A 150 -3.88 -6.29 6.22
CA ARG A 150 -4.04 -7.63 5.64
C ARG A 150 -2.85 -8.55 5.92
N HIS A 151 -1.83 -8.08 6.63
CA HIS A 151 -0.59 -8.80 6.87
C HIS A 151 0.15 -9.22 5.58
N GLU A 152 -0.02 -8.48 4.48
CA GLU A 152 0.69 -8.72 3.21
C GLU A 152 2.08 -8.06 3.22
N LEU A 153 2.94 -8.55 4.12
CA LEU A 153 4.22 -7.91 4.46
C LEU A 153 5.20 -7.79 3.29
N GLU A 154 5.23 -8.75 2.37
CA GLU A 154 6.11 -8.72 1.20
C GLU A 154 5.74 -7.58 0.24
N LYS A 155 4.45 -7.44 -0.08
CA LYS A 155 3.95 -6.34 -0.91
C LYS A 155 4.12 -4.99 -0.20
N TRP A 156 3.95 -4.98 1.12
CA TRP A 156 4.16 -3.77 1.93
C TRP A 156 5.61 -3.31 1.91
N LEU A 157 6.56 -4.26 2.01
CA LEU A 157 7.99 -3.97 1.93
C LEU A 157 8.33 -3.39 0.56
N GLU A 158 7.77 -3.93 -0.52
CA GLU A 158 7.99 -3.41 -1.87
C GLU A 158 7.42 -2.00 -2.05
N ALA A 159 6.20 -1.75 -1.59
CA ALA A 159 5.60 -0.42 -1.58
C ALA A 159 6.38 0.58 -0.70
N SER A 160 7.04 0.11 0.36
CA SER A 160 7.89 0.92 1.22
C SER A 160 9.18 1.34 0.52
N LYS A 161 9.85 0.40 -0.16
CA LYS A 161 11.03 0.72 -0.99
C LYS A 161 10.67 1.72 -2.09
N GLU A 162 9.53 1.52 -2.74
CA GLU A 162 9.02 2.42 -3.77
C GLU A 162 8.82 3.84 -3.23
N SER A 163 8.21 3.98 -2.05
CA SER A 163 8.08 5.28 -1.37
C SER A 163 9.43 5.92 -1.09
N SER A 164 10.43 5.14 -0.63
CA SER A 164 11.80 5.64 -0.43
C SER A 164 12.37 6.21 -1.72
N THR A 165 12.35 5.45 -2.82
CA THR A 165 12.91 5.90 -4.12
C THR A 165 12.27 7.19 -4.62
N LEU A 166 10.96 7.36 -4.42
CA LEU A 166 10.22 8.54 -4.86
C LEU A 166 10.58 9.79 -4.03
N LEU A 167 10.85 9.61 -2.73
CA LEU A 167 11.33 10.66 -1.85
C LEU A 167 12.75 11.11 -2.21
N GLU A 168 13.63 10.18 -2.58
CA GLU A 168 14.98 10.52 -3.04
C GLU A 168 14.93 11.38 -4.30
N ALA A 169 14.14 10.96 -5.28
CA ALA A 169 13.98 11.68 -6.55
C ALA A 169 13.40 13.09 -6.36
N ALA A 170 12.61 13.31 -5.30
CA ALA A 170 12.00 14.60 -5.00
C ALA A 170 12.89 15.54 -4.16
N GLY A 171 14.09 15.11 -3.74
CA GLY A 171 14.98 15.92 -2.89
C GLY A 171 14.43 16.21 -1.49
N LEU A 172 13.36 15.50 -1.08
CA LEU A 172 12.64 15.69 0.19
C LEU A 172 13.19 14.81 1.33
N TYR A 173 14.43 14.32 1.18
CA TYR A 173 15.07 13.35 2.06
C TYR A 173 14.95 13.74 3.54
N ALA A 174 15.29 14.97 3.93
CA ALA A 174 15.44 15.32 5.35
C ALA A 174 14.16 15.27 6.20
N SER A 175 12.97 15.56 5.65
CA SER A 175 11.72 15.64 6.41
C SER A 175 11.00 14.30 6.51
N THR A 176 11.05 13.49 5.46
CA THR A 176 10.33 12.21 5.33
C THR A 176 11.20 11.02 5.70
N HIS A 177 12.51 11.07 5.44
CA HIS A 177 13.46 10.13 6.03
C HIS A 177 13.39 10.18 7.55
N LYS A 178 13.08 11.33 8.17
CA LYS A 178 12.90 11.39 9.63
C LYS A 178 11.66 10.64 10.13
N GLU A 179 10.56 10.61 9.37
CA GLU A 179 9.36 9.84 9.72
C GLU A 179 9.49 8.35 9.39
N LEU A 180 10.07 8.02 8.23
CA LEU A 180 10.40 6.65 7.84
C LEU A 180 11.47 6.07 8.77
N LEU A 181 12.53 6.81 9.09
CA LEU A 181 13.47 6.47 10.15
C LEU A 181 12.80 6.47 11.50
N ALA A 182 11.85 7.34 11.84
CA ALA A 182 11.17 7.24 13.15
C ALA A 182 10.36 5.93 13.25
N ARG A 183 9.77 5.45 12.15
CA ARG A 183 9.08 4.16 12.08
C ARG A 183 10.05 2.98 12.06
N VAL A 184 11.10 3.04 11.24
CA VAL A 184 12.14 2.01 11.14
C VAL A 184 13.00 1.99 12.40
N ASN A 185 13.49 3.12 12.90
CA ASN A 185 14.18 3.22 14.20
C ASN A 185 13.27 2.88 15.37
N GLY A 186 11.98 3.22 15.29
CA GLY A 186 10.98 2.78 16.26
C GLY A 186 10.93 1.25 16.31
N PHE A 187 10.93 0.58 15.15
CA PHE A 187 11.05 -0.87 15.04
C PHE A 187 12.44 -1.39 15.45
N LEU A 188 13.54 -0.76 15.01
CA LEU A 188 14.91 -1.18 15.35
C LEU A 188 15.17 -1.10 16.85
N ALA A 189 14.55 -0.13 17.53
CA ALA A 189 14.59 0.01 18.98
C ALA A 189 13.45 -0.74 19.69
N SER A 190 12.58 -1.44 18.96
CA SER A 190 11.43 -2.12 19.54
C SER A 190 11.82 -3.47 20.17
N GLU A 191 10.97 -3.93 21.10
CA GLU A 191 11.16 -5.25 21.71
C GLU A 191 11.01 -6.38 20.67
N GLU A 192 10.24 -6.17 19.62
CA GLU A 192 10.06 -7.12 18.51
C GLU A 192 11.35 -7.33 17.72
N MET A 193 12.05 -6.24 17.32
CA MET A 193 13.34 -6.37 16.65
C MET A 193 14.38 -7.00 17.57
N ALA A 194 14.47 -6.54 18.82
CA ALA A 194 15.39 -7.10 19.80
C ALA A 194 15.11 -8.58 20.10
N ALA A 195 13.86 -9.05 19.99
CA ALA A 195 13.51 -10.46 20.10
C ALA A 195 13.95 -11.23 18.84
N GLY A 196 13.57 -10.76 17.65
CA GLY A 196 13.91 -11.41 16.38
C GLY A 196 15.42 -11.50 16.14
N GLU A 197 16.14 -10.41 16.36
CA GLU A 197 17.60 -10.37 16.24
C GLU A 197 18.27 -11.30 17.25
N GLY A 198 17.80 -11.30 18.51
CA GLY A 198 18.28 -12.22 19.54
C GLY A 198 18.11 -13.68 19.15
N MET A 199 16.98 -14.06 18.54
CA MET A 199 16.75 -15.41 18.03
C MET A 199 17.73 -15.78 16.91
N VAL A 200 18.00 -14.87 15.98
CA VAL A 200 18.95 -15.09 14.87
C VAL A 200 20.38 -15.23 15.39
N ILE A 201 20.82 -14.36 16.31
CA ILE A 201 22.16 -14.41 16.91
C ILE A 201 22.33 -15.70 17.70
N ALA A 202 21.37 -16.06 18.56
CA ALA A 202 21.43 -17.27 19.36
C ALA A 202 21.50 -18.54 18.48
N TYR A 203 20.72 -18.57 17.39
CA TYR A 203 20.76 -19.67 16.44
C TYR A 203 22.13 -19.78 15.73
N ARG A 204 22.71 -18.65 15.30
CA ARG A 204 24.04 -18.63 14.66
C ARG A 204 25.16 -19.07 15.59
N ASN A 205 25.07 -18.71 16.86
CA ASN A 205 26.09 -19.03 17.87
C ASN A 205 25.93 -20.41 18.50
N ASN A 206 24.91 -21.16 18.10
CA ASN A 206 24.49 -22.38 18.75
C ASN A 206 24.27 -22.23 20.27
N ASP A 207 23.63 -21.14 20.68
CA ASP A 207 23.30 -20.86 22.07
C ASP A 207 21.82 -21.20 22.35
N ALA A 208 21.58 -22.36 22.98
CA ALA A 208 20.24 -22.84 23.27
C ALA A 208 19.53 -22.03 24.37
N GLU A 209 20.29 -21.49 25.32
CA GLU A 209 19.76 -20.71 26.44
C GLU A 209 19.31 -19.34 25.95
N ALA A 210 20.16 -18.64 25.20
CA ALA A 210 19.82 -17.35 24.60
C ALA A 210 18.65 -17.45 23.60
N LEU A 211 18.54 -18.56 22.87
CA LEU A 211 17.42 -18.80 21.96
C LEU A 211 16.11 -18.94 22.75
N GLN A 212 16.13 -19.72 23.84
CA GLN A 212 14.95 -19.96 24.66
C GLN A 212 14.48 -18.67 25.36
N ASP A 213 15.42 -17.83 25.80
CA ASP A 213 15.13 -16.51 26.38
C ASP A 213 14.49 -15.56 25.37
N ALA A 214 15.02 -15.52 24.14
CA ALA A 214 14.47 -14.69 23.07
C ALA A 214 13.04 -15.13 22.66
N VAL A 215 12.79 -16.45 22.57
CA VAL A 215 11.45 -17.03 22.32
C VAL A 215 10.47 -16.70 23.46
N ASN A 216 10.97 -16.54 24.68
CA ASN A 216 10.16 -16.29 25.87
C ASN A 216 9.79 -14.81 26.09
N LYS A 217 10.22 -13.89 25.23
CA LYS A 217 9.81 -12.48 25.31
C LYS A 217 8.30 -12.32 25.11
N ASN A 218 7.71 -11.32 25.77
CA ASN A 218 6.26 -11.09 25.74
C ASN A 218 5.76 -10.83 24.32
N CYS A 219 6.49 -10.04 23.54
CA CYS A 219 6.18 -9.76 22.13
C CYS A 219 6.06 -11.04 21.28
N VAL A 220 6.78 -12.11 21.61
CA VAL A 220 6.71 -13.42 20.93
C VAL A 220 5.56 -14.27 21.48
N LYS A 221 5.37 -14.28 22.81
CA LYS A 221 4.32 -15.07 23.49
C LYS A 221 2.89 -14.67 23.11
N PHE A 222 2.68 -13.40 22.76
CA PHE A 222 1.38 -12.87 22.37
C PHE A 222 1.08 -12.94 20.85
N LEU A 223 1.98 -13.53 20.06
CA LEU A 223 1.72 -13.82 18.65
C LEU A 223 0.61 -14.88 18.49
N PRO A 224 -0.01 -14.98 17.30
CA PRO A 224 -0.91 -16.08 16.96
C PRO A 224 -0.33 -17.46 17.34
N ILE A 225 -1.19 -18.35 17.84
CA ILE A 225 -0.79 -19.61 18.48
C ILE A 225 0.06 -20.50 17.56
N GLU A 226 -0.18 -20.45 16.25
CA GLU A 226 0.59 -21.15 15.22
C GLU A 226 2.04 -20.68 15.18
N ILE A 227 2.25 -19.36 15.26
CA ILE A 227 3.58 -18.74 15.26
C ILE A 227 4.31 -19.05 16.57
N VAL A 228 3.60 -19.01 17.69
CA VAL A 228 4.17 -19.38 19.01
C VAL A 228 4.62 -20.85 19.02
N LYS A 229 3.85 -21.76 18.41
CA LYS A 229 4.23 -23.17 18.28
C LYS A 229 5.50 -23.34 17.44
N ILE A 230 5.61 -22.62 16.33
CA ILE A 230 6.81 -22.62 15.48
C ILE A 230 8.01 -22.09 16.28
N ALA A 231 7.87 -20.92 16.93
CA ALA A 231 8.93 -20.31 17.73
C ALA A 231 9.44 -21.26 18.83
N LYS A 232 8.54 -21.96 19.54
CA LYS A 232 8.90 -22.95 20.56
C LYS A 232 9.49 -24.25 20.02
N SER A 233 9.30 -24.53 18.72
CA SER A 233 9.87 -25.72 18.08
C SER A 233 11.31 -25.50 17.60
N LEU A 234 11.80 -24.26 17.61
CA LEU A 234 13.17 -23.93 17.25
C LEU A 234 14.15 -24.60 18.22
N LYS A 235 15.13 -25.31 17.66
CA LYS A 235 16.22 -25.94 18.39
C LYS A 235 17.54 -25.59 17.73
N VAL A 236 18.54 -25.38 18.56
CA VAL A 236 19.93 -25.26 18.14
C VAL A 236 20.50 -26.65 17.81
N ALA A 237 21.41 -26.74 16.84
CA ALA A 237 22.10 -28.00 16.54
C ALA A 237 23.08 -28.34 17.68
N GLU A 238 22.89 -29.49 18.35
CA GLU A 238 23.86 -29.98 19.33
C GLU A 238 25.16 -30.38 18.62
N LEU A 239 26.25 -29.68 18.93
CA LEU A 239 27.59 -30.19 18.60
C LEU A 239 27.87 -31.42 19.48
N PRO A 240 28.47 -32.50 18.94
CA PRO A 240 28.78 -33.69 19.73
C PRO A 240 29.76 -33.32 20.84
N SER A 241 29.34 -33.49 22.09
CA SER A 241 30.14 -33.21 23.27
C SER A 241 31.35 -34.16 23.35
N PRO A 242 32.56 -33.68 23.69
CA PRO A 242 33.69 -34.55 23.92
C PRO A 242 33.43 -35.38 25.18
N SER A 243 33.57 -36.70 25.06
CA SER A 243 33.40 -37.66 26.14
C SER A 243 34.29 -37.32 27.36
N PRO A 244 33.80 -37.47 28.60
CA PRO A 244 34.60 -37.16 29.79
C PRO A 244 35.69 -38.22 29.98
N SER A 245 36.96 -37.79 29.95
CA SER A 245 38.11 -38.63 30.33
C SER A 245 38.08 -38.94 31.83
N PRO A 246 38.31 -40.19 32.25
CA PRO A 246 38.23 -40.59 33.66
C PRO A 246 39.51 -40.23 34.45
N GLY A 247 39.34 -39.43 35.50
CA GLY A 247 39.99 -39.53 36.81
C GLY A 247 41.52 -39.47 36.94
N GLY A 248 42.02 -38.45 37.65
CA GLY A 248 43.35 -38.42 38.27
C GLY A 248 43.54 -37.20 39.20
N ASN A 249 43.72 -37.46 40.50
CA ASN A 249 43.76 -36.49 41.62
C ASN A 249 45.19 -35.86 41.82
N PRO A 250 45.54 -35.08 42.88
CA PRO A 250 45.85 -33.64 42.78
C PRO A 250 47.29 -33.21 43.21
N GLY A 251 47.71 -32.03 42.72
CA GLY A 251 48.71 -31.08 43.30
C GLY A 251 50.19 -31.23 42.89
N PRO A 252 51.10 -30.23 43.13
CA PRO A 252 50.89 -28.87 43.65
C PRO A 252 51.55 -27.72 42.82
N GLU A 253 51.34 -26.50 43.31
CA GLU A 253 51.81 -25.13 42.95
C GLU A 253 53.10 -24.94 42.13
N ASN A 254 53.09 -23.93 41.25
CA ASN A 254 54.16 -22.93 41.17
C ASN A 254 53.75 -21.63 40.45
N ASP A 255 54.32 -20.56 40.98
CA ASP A 255 54.13 -19.11 40.76
C ASP A 255 54.52 -18.54 39.38
N ALA A 256 53.99 -17.31 39.15
CA ALA A 256 54.50 -16.20 38.32
C ALA A 256 54.40 -16.38 36.79
N THR A 257 54.03 -15.42 35.94
CA THR A 257 54.28 -13.96 35.82
C THR A 257 53.32 -13.46 34.71
N ASP A 258 52.59 -12.37 34.91
CA ASP A 258 52.86 -11.00 34.44
C ASP A 258 52.28 -10.64 33.05
N ALA A 259 51.64 -9.46 33.07
CA ALA A 259 51.15 -8.53 32.04
C ALA A 259 50.98 -8.96 30.57
N ALA A 260 49.79 -8.67 30.02
CA ALA A 260 49.60 -7.56 29.06
C ALA A 260 48.12 -7.40 28.65
N GLU A 261 47.51 -6.27 29.03
CA GLU A 261 46.28 -5.74 28.43
C GLU A 261 46.59 -5.18 27.03
N PRO A 262 45.76 -5.42 26.00
CA PRO A 262 45.74 -4.61 24.79
C PRO A 262 44.64 -3.54 24.86
N THR A 263 45.06 -2.29 24.66
CA THR A 263 44.23 -1.07 24.64
C THR A 263 43.26 -1.02 23.45
N PRO A 264 42.17 -0.21 23.54
CA PRO A 264 41.07 -0.22 22.58
C PRO A 264 41.18 0.94 21.58
N GLU A 265 41.76 0.71 20.40
CA GLU A 265 41.65 1.66 19.27
C GLU A 265 41.49 0.89 17.96
N GLY A 266 40.29 0.93 17.36
CA GLY A 266 40.09 0.32 16.04
C GLY A 266 38.65 0.00 15.61
N LEU A 267 37.64 0.76 16.04
CA LEU A 267 36.29 0.65 15.48
C LEU A 267 35.74 2.03 15.14
N GLY A 268 36.23 2.56 14.02
CA GLY A 268 35.85 3.88 13.52
C GLY A 268 36.06 3.99 12.02
N ALA A 269 35.47 3.08 11.24
CA ALA A 269 35.23 3.26 9.81
C ALA A 269 34.45 2.06 9.26
N LEU A 270 33.14 2.20 9.05
CA LEU A 270 32.37 1.56 7.96
C LEU A 270 30.87 1.83 8.17
N LEU A 271 30.45 3.08 7.98
CA LEU A 271 29.07 3.43 7.61
C LEU A 271 29.12 4.70 6.75
N LEU A 272 29.31 4.49 5.44
CA LEU A 272 28.82 5.35 4.36
C LEU A 272 28.13 4.43 3.35
#